data_AF-D2PW97-F1
#
_entry.id   AF-D2PW97-F1
#
_cell.length_a   1.000
_cell.length_b   1.000
_cell.length_c   1.000
_cell.angle_alpha   90.00
_cell.angle_beta   90.00
_cell.angle_gamma   90.00
#
_symmetry.space_group_name_H-M   'P 1'
#
loop_
_entity.id
_entity.type
_entity.pdbx_description
1 polymer ?
#
loop_
_entity_poly.entity_id
_entity_poly.type
_entity_poly.pdbx_seq_one_letter_code
_entity_poly.pdbx_strand_id
1 'polypeptide(L)'
;MTALPSVAAVRADLPAVLTRFRTGDTHAFSFGDGVPEAVLLTYDEFEDLGGETKFAVGDEVLEPAALAAQLPALLTTLRAGSAIPVVWGTDGEPEAVLLSTSAYRTLRGDDEPPAGVPDDPTQRTYPTEPLPTSRPFDLDEFAEGDPFTQELLREIRADRQSPDDKR
;
A
#
# COMPACT_ATOMS: atom_id res chain seq x y z
N MET A 1 -1.54 15.64 -10.42
CA MET A 1 -2.53 14.56 -10.33
C MET A 1 -2.29 13.63 -11.50
N THR A 2 -1.69 12.48 -11.25
CA THR A 2 -1.59 11.40 -12.24
C THR A 2 -3.02 10.94 -12.53
N ALA A 3 -3.41 10.95 -13.80
CA ALA A 3 -4.75 10.51 -14.20
C ALA A 3 -4.90 9.02 -13.89
N LEU A 4 -5.98 8.64 -13.21
CA LEU A 4 -6.33 7.25 -12.96
C LEU A 4 -6.49 6.51 -14.32
N PRO A 5 -5.76 5.41 -14.56
CA PRO A 5 -5.93 4.63 -15.78
C PRO A 5 -7.36 4.07 -15.89
N SER A 6 -7.95 4.13 -17.08
CA SER A 6 -9.27 3.54 -17.31
C SER A 6 -9.19 2.01 -17.41
N VAL A 7 -10.33 1.34 -17.18
CA VAL A 7 -10.41 -0.12 -17.31
C VAL A 7 -10.04 -0.54 -18.73
N ALA A 8 -10.54 0.19 -19.73
CA ALA A 8 -10.25 -0.10 -21.13
C ALA A 8 -8.76 0.05 -21.47
N ALA A 9 -8.08 1.06 -20.92
CA ALA A 9 -6.66 1.28 -21.14
C ALA A 9 -5.82 0.15 -20.53
N VAL A 10 -6.08 -0.20 -19.26
CA VAL A 10 -5.37 -1.30 -18.58
C VAL A 10 -5.60 -2.62 -19.31
N ARG A 11 -6.84 -2.93 -19.67
CA ARG A 11 -7.22 -4.14 -20.39
C ARG A 11 -6.47 -4.31 -21.71
N ALA A 12 -6.27 -3.21 -22.44
CA ALA A 12 -5.59 -3.22 -23.74
C ALA A 12 -4.07 -3.37 -23.62
N ASP A 13 -3.50 -3.12 -22.43
CA ASP A 13 -2.06 -2.90 -22.25
C ASP A 13 -1.43 -3.75 -21.12
N LEU A 14 -2.08 -4.84 -20.71
CA LEU A 14 -1.57 -5.75 -19.67
C LEU A 14 -0.14 -6.25 -19.91
N PRO A 15 0.30 -6.61 -21.14
CA PRO A 15 1.70 -6.99 -21.37
C PRO A 15 2.70 -5.87 -21.07
N ALA A 16 2.35 -4.61 -21.35
CA ALA A 16 3.22 -3.49 -21.03
C ALA A 16 3.18 -3.13 -19.54
N VAL A 17 2.08 -3.42 -18.84
CA VAL A 17 2.04 -3.36 -17.36
C VAL A 17 3.07 -4.33 -16.77
N LEU A 18 3.07 -5.60 -17.20
CA LEU A 18 4.08 -6.57 -16.73
C LEU A 18 5.50 -6.12 -17.07
N THR A 19 5.72 -5.61 -18.28
CA THR A 19 7.02 -5.07 -18.67
C THR A 19 7.50 -3.99 -17.71
N ARG A 20 6.62 -3.04 -17.34
CA ARG A 20 6.95 -1.97 -16.38
C ARG A 20 7.19 -2.50 -14.97
N PHE A 21 6.47 -3.54 -14.55
CA PHE A 21 6.73 -4.19 -13.27
C PHE A 21 8.12 -4.85 -13.25
N ARG A 22 8.46 -5.62 -14.29
CA ARG A 22 9.77 -6.28 -14.42
C ARG A 22 10.95 -5.29 -14.43
N THR A 23 10.77 -4.12 -15.03
CA THR A 23 11.80 -3.07 -15.07
C THR A 23 11.83 -2.19 -13.82
N GLY A 24 10.83 -2.32 -12.93
CA GLY A 24 10.68 -1.46 -11.77
C GLY A 24 10.23 -0.03 -12.10
N ASP A 25 9.72 0.20 -13.32
CA ASP A 25 9.24 1.52 -13.77
C ASP A 25 7.86 1.87 -13.20
N THR A 26 7.18 0.92 -12.57
CA THR A 26 5.91 1.14 -11.88
C THR A 26 5.80 0.27 -10.63
N HIS A 27 5.07 0.77 -9.64
CA HIS A 27 4.67 0.05 -8.42
C HIS A 27 3.17 -0.20 -8.43
N ALA A 28 2.61 -0.72 -7.33
CA ALA A 28 1.17 -0.87 -7.17
C ALA A 28 0.40 0.40 -7.56
N PHE A 29 -0.66 0.24 -8.36
CA PHE A 29 -1.49 1.34 -8.83
C PHE A 29 -2.96 0.94 -8.96
N SER A 30 -3.83 1.88 -8.61
CA SER A 30 -5.27 1.76 -8.85
C SER A 30 -5.64 2.07 -10.29
N PHE A 31 -6.74 1.49 -10.76
CA PHE A 31 -7.35 1.84 -12.03
C PHE A 31 -8.88 1.73 -11.95
N GLY A 32 -9.57 2.36 -12.90
CA GLY A 32 -11.04 2.34 -12.97
C GLY A 32 -11.61 3.49 -13.81
N ASP A 33 -12.90 3.42 -14.10
CA ASP A 33 -13.57 4.39 -14.98
C ASP A 33 -14.07 5.60 -14.17
N GLY A 34 -13.12 6.44 -13.77
CA GLY A 34 -13.37 7.70 -13.04
C GLY A 34 -13.27 7.59 -11.52
N VAL A 35 -13.24 6.38 -10.97
CA VAL A 35 -12.94 6.08 -9.56
C VAL A 35 -12.03 4.85 -9.46
N PRO A 36 -11.21 4.71 -8.40
CA PRO A 36 -10.45 3.49 -8.14
C PRO A 36 -11.37 2.28 -7.94
N GLU A 37 -11.29 1.30 -8.83
CA GLU A 37 -12.13 0.10 -8.78
C GLU A 37 -11.34 -1.15 -8.38
N ALA A 38 -10.08 -1.21 -8.81
CA ALA A 38 -9.18 -2.30 -8.53
C ALA A 38 -7.74 -1.80 -8.49
N VAL A 39 -6.86 -2.62 -7.94
CA VAL A 39 -5.44 -2.37 -7.78
C VAL A 39 -4.67 -3.48 -8.48
N LEU A 40 -3.64 -3.10 -9.24
CA LEU A 40 -2.61 -4.01 -9.72
C LEU A 40 -1.33 -3.78 -8.92
N LEU A 41 -0.65 -4.86 -8.54
CA LEU A 41 0.65 -4.87 -7.87
C LEU A 41 1.48 -6.06 -8.38
N THR A 42 2.79 -6.04 -8.13
CA THR A 42 3.64 -7.21 -8.41
C THR A 42 3.32 -8.36 -7.48
N TYR A 43 3.61 -9.59 -7.91
CA TYR A 43 3.49 -10.76 -7.03
C TYR A 43 4.42 -10.65 -5.82
N ASP A 44 5.66 -10.21 -6.03
CA ASP A 44 6.62 -9.96 -4.94
C ASP A 44 6.08 -8.98 -3.89
N GLU A 45 5.47 -7.85 -4.29
CA GLU A 45 4.88 -6.90 -3.33
C GLU A 45 3.71 -7.53 -2.58
N PHE A 46 2.93 -8.39 -3.24
CA PHE A 46 1.85 -9.13 -2.60
C PHE A 46 2.39 -10.13 -1.56
N GLU A 47 3.43 -10.88 -1.89
CA GLU A 47 4.10 -11.82 -0.98
C GLU A 47 4.76 -11.10 0.21
N ASP A 48 5.49 -10.02 -0.04
CA ASP A 48 6.18 -9.22 0.98
C ASP A 48 5.20 -8.65 2.02
N LEU A 49 3.99 -8.30 1.60
CA LEU A 49 2.92 -7.85 2.48
C LEU A 49 2.16 -8.99 3.17
N GLY A 50 2.59 -10.25 2.98
CA GLY A 50 1.99 -11.44 3.56
C GLY A 50 0.67 -11.85 2.91
N GLY A 51 0.49 -11.56 1.62
CA GLY A 51 -0.75 -11.78 0.89
C GLY A 51 -1.23 -13.23 0.92
N GLU A 52 -0.34 -14.20 0.74
CA GLU A 52 -0.67 -15.63 0.77
C GLU A 52 -1.21 -16.11 2.13
N THR A 53 -0.86 -15.42 3.21
CA THR A 53 -1.38 -15.73 4.55
C THR A 53 -2.74 -15.08 4.79
N LYS A 54 -3.00 -13.93 4.16
CA LYS A 54 -4.21 -13.11 4.36
C LYS A 54 -5.35 -13.51 3.44
N PHE A 55 -5.05 -14.05 2.27
CA PHE A 55 -6.02 -14.34 1.23
C PHE A 55 -5.87 -15.76 0.71
N ALA A 56 -7.00 -16.40 0.40
CA ALA A 56 -6.99 -17.60 -0.41
C ALA A 56 -6.68 -17.20 -1.86
N VAL A 57 -5.56 -17.67 -2.38
CA VAL A 57 -5.14 -17.47 -3.76
C VAL A 57 -5.49 -18.72 -4.57
N GLY A 58 -6.02 -18.55 -5.78
CA GLY A 58 -6.27 -19.69 -6.67
C GLY A 58 -4.98 -20.27 -7.24
N ASP A 59 -4.96 -21.57 -7.53
CA ASP A 59 -3.79 -22.24 -8.13
C ASP A 59 -3.56 -21.87 -9.61
N GLU A 60 -4.47 -21.10 -10.21
CA GLU A 60 -4.43 -20.71 -11.62
C GLU A 60 -3.77 -19.34 -11.79
N VAL A 61 -2.70 -19.29 -12.59
CA VAL A 61 -2.09 -18.06 -13.06
C VAL A 61 -2.67 -17.72 -14.43
N LEU A 62 -3.37 -16.59 -14.53
CA LEU A 62 -3.97 -16.16 -15.79
C LEU A 62 -2.95 -15.50 -16.72
N GLU A 63 -2.96 -15.90 -17.99
CA GLU A 63 -2.24 -15.18 -19.05
C GLU A 63 -2.84 -13.78 -19.30
N PRO A 64 -2.07 -12.79 -19.77
CA PRO A 64 -2.57 -11.43 -20.00
C PRO A 64 -3.80 -11.37 -20.91
N ALA A 65 -3.86 -12.22 -21.94
CA ALA A 65 -5.01 -12.30 -22.83
C ALA A 65 -6.27 -12.86 -22.13
N ALA A 66 -6.10 -13.85 -21.27
CA ALA A 66 -7.18 -14.44 -20.48
C ALA A 66 -7.68 -13.43 -19.44
N LEU A 67 -6.78 -12.76 -18.73
CA LEU A 67 -7.14 -11.69 -17.81
C LEU A 67 -7.88 -10.56 -18.55
N ALA A 68 -7.39 -10.11 -19.70
CA ALA A 68 -8.06 -9.09 -20.50
C ALA A 68 -9.50 -9.50 -20.89
N ALA A 69 -9.74 -10.77 -21.21
CA ALA A 69 -11.06 -11.26 -21.55
C ALA A 69 -11.99 -11.31 -20.31
N GLN A 70 -11.46 -11.69 -19.16
CA GLN A 70 -12.22 -11.87 -17.92
C GLN A 70 -12.40 -10.59 -17.09
N LEU A 71 -11.57 -9.57 -17.32
CA LEU A 71 -11.50 -8.36 -16.49
C LEU A 71 -12.88 -7.70 -16.23
N PRO A 72 -13.79 -7.55 -17.20
CA PRO A 72 -15.11 -6.95 -16.92
C PRO A 72 -15.95 -7.76 -15.91
N ALA A 73 -15.87 -9.09 -15.98
CA ALA A 73 -16.57 -9.96 -15.04
C ALA A 73 -15.92 -9.92 -13.65
N LEU A 74 -14.59 -9.92 -13.60
CA LEU A 74 -13.83 -9.77 -12.35
C LEU A 74 -14.11 -8.44 -11.67
N LEU A 75 -14.15 -7.33 -12.40
CA LEU A 75 -14.51 -6.04 -11.80
C LEU A 75 -15.93 -6.04 -11.23
N THR A 76 -16.85 -6.77 -11.85
CA THR A 76 -18.21 -6.93 -11.30
C THR A 76 -18.18 -7.65 -9.94
N THR A 77 -17.35 -8.69 -9.80
CA THR A 77 -17.23 -9.42 -8.52
C THR A 77 -16.47 -8.62 -7.47
N LEU A 78 -15.42 -7.89 -7.86
CA LEU A 78 -14.68 -6.99 -6.97
C LEU A 78 -15.57 -5.87 -6.43
N ARG A 79 -16.40 -5.24 -7.29
CA ARG A 79 -17.41 -4.25 -6.88
C ARG A 79 -18.47 -4.84 -5.93
N ALA A 80 -18.78 -6.13 -6.07
CA ALA A 80 -19.67 -6.85 -5.16
C ALA A 80 -19.00 -7.23 -3.83
N GLY A 81 -17.72 -6.88 -3.63
CA GLY A 81 -16.98 -7.12 -2.39
C GLY A 81 -16.16 -8.40 -2.38
N SER A 82 -15.88 -9.01 -3.53
CA SER A 82 -14.94 -10.13 -3.58
C SER A 82 -13.56 -9.69 -3.10
N ALA A 83 -12.98 -10.49 -2.21
CA ALA A 83 -11.63 -10.31 -1.70
C ALA A 83 -10.64 -11.33 -2.27
N ILE A 84 -11.06 -12.16 -3.23
CA ILE A 84 -10.22 -13.21 -3.81
C ILE A 84 -9.24 -12.56 -4.80
N PRO A 85 -7.91 -12.63 -4.54
CA PRO A 85 -6.90 -12.15 -5.47
C PRO A 85 -6.89 -12.94 -6.77
N VAL A 86 -6.62 -12.26 -7.87
CA VAL A 86 -6.38 -12.92 -9.17
C VAL A 86 -4.91 -12.77 -9.52
N VAL A 87 -4.21 -13.90 -9.58
CA VAL A 87 -2.80 -13.96 -9.96
C VAL A 87 -2.70 -14.11 -11.46
N TRP A 88 -1.75 -13.40 -12.06
CA TRP A 88 -1.55 -13.40 -13.50
C TRP A 88 -0.09 -13.13 -13.85
N GLY A 89 0.29 -13.55 -15.05
CA GLY A 89 1.66 -13.50 -15.53
C GLY A 89 1.79 -14.27 -16.83
N THR A 90 3.02 -14.51 -17.26
CA THR A 90 3.33 -15.14 -18.55
C THR A 90 3.91 -16.53 -18.35
N ASP A 91 3.55 -17.47 -19.23
CA ASP A 91 4.02 -18.85 -19.20
C ASP A 91 3.70 -19.59 -17.89
N GLY A 92 2.62 -19.19 -17.22
CA GLY A 92 2.17 -19.75 -15.94
C GLY A 92 2.95 -19.29 -14.71
N GLU A 93 3.92 -18.40 -14.86
CA GLU A 93 4.66 -17.82 -13.73
C GLU A 93 3.87 -16.66 -13.10
N PRO A 94 3.71 -16.63 -11.77
CA PRO A 94 3.00 -15.54 -11.08
C PRO A 94 3.87 -14.27 -11.08
N GLU A 95 3.38 -13.20 -11.72
CA GLU A 95 4.15 -11.95 -11.85
C GLU A 95 3.43 -10.74 -11.25
N ALA A 96 2.11 -10.76 -11.27
CA ALA A 96 1.29 -9.68 -10.78
C ALA A 96 -0.02 -10.21 -10.18
N VAL A 97 -0.64 -9.36 -9.38
CA VAL A 97 -1.90 -9.64 -8.70
C VAL A 97 -2.89 -8.52 -9.01
N LEU A 98 -4.15 -8.90 -9.19
CA LEU A 98 -5.29 -7.99 -9.24
C LEU A 98 -6.10 -8.13 -7.95
N LEU A 99 -6.36 -7.01 -7.29
CA LEU A 99 -7.13 -6.92 -6.04
C LEU A 99 -8.25 -5.89 -6.16
N SER A 100 -9.28 -6.00 -5.31
CA SER A 100 -10.14 -4.86 -5.01
C SER A 100 -9.37 -3.84 -4.18
N THR A 101 -9.84 -2.58 -4.19
CA THR A 101 -9.25 -1.51 -3.37
C THR A 101 -9.28 -1.84 -1.87
N SER A 102 -10.38 -2.44 -1.38
CA SER A 102 -10.51 -2.88 0.01
C SER A 102 -9.59 -4.06 0.36
N ALA A 103 -9.42 -5.03 -0.54
CA ALA A 103 -8.46 -6.12 -0.35
C ALA A 103 -7.02 -5.59 -0.28
N TYR A 104 -6.66 -4.61 -1.11
CA TYR A 104 -5.35 -3.98 -1.03
C TYR A 104 -5.14 -3.21 0.30
N ARG A 105 -6.16 -2.55 0.85
CA ARG A 105 -6.08 -1.96 2.21
C ARG A 105 -5.85 -3.02 3.27
N THR A 106 -6.62 -4.09 3.24
CA THR A 106 -6.45 -5.23 4.17
C THR A 106 -5.06 -5.84 4.06
N LEU A 107 -4.53 -5.96 2.83
CA LEU A 107 -3.17 -6.41 2.59
C LEU A 107 -2.14 -5.50 3.28
N ARG A 108 -2.32 -4.18 3.20
CA ARG A 108 -1.42 -3.20 3.85
C ARG A 108 -1.67 -3.02 5.36
N GLY A 109 -2.81 -3.48 5.86
CA GLY A 109 -3.26 -3.18 7.23
C GLY A 109 -3.79 -1.76 7.39
N ASP A 110 -4.32 -1.17 6.32
CA ASP A 110 -4.91 0.17 6.31
C ASP A 110 -6.38 0.14 6.76
N ASP A 111 -6.83 1.20 7.41
CA ASP A 111 -8.24 1.40 7.78
C ASP A 111 -9.12 1.64 6.54
N GLU A 112 -10.38 1.19 6.61
CA GLU A 112 -11.35 1.46 5.54
C GLU A 112 -11.86 2.91 5.63
N PRO A 113 -11.94 3.64 4.51
CA PRO A 113 -12.49 4.99 4.50
C PRO A 113 -13.97 5.01 4.95
N PRO A 114 -14.44 6.13 5.52
CA PRO A 114 -15.87 6.30 5.77
C PRO A 114 -16.70 6.14 4.50
N ALA A 115 -17.91 5.62 4.64
CA ALA A 115 -18.81 5.40 3.51
C ALA A 115 -19.02 6.69 2.68
N GLY A 116 -18.83 6.59 1.37
CA GLY A 116 -19.01 7.70 0.43
C GLY A 116 -17.80 8.64 0.28
N VAL A 117 -16.68 8.38 0.97
CA VAL A 117 -15.42 9.09 0.76
C VAL A 117 -14.67 8.46 -0.42
N PRO A 118 -14.41 9.20 -1.52
CA PRO A 118 -13.55 8.72 -2.59
C PRO A 118 -12.13 8.52 -2.05
N ASP A 119 -11.61 7.31 -2.22
CA ASP A 119 -10.28 6.95 -1.75
C ASP A 119 -9.56 6.10 -2.81
N ASP A 120 -8.31 6.44 -3.05
CA ASP A 120 -7.39 5.64 -3.85
C ASP A 120 -6.30 5.10 -2.91
N PRO A 121 -6.33 3.79 -2.56
CA PRO A 121 -5.40 3.25 -1.58
C PRO A 121 -3.95 3.21 -2.07
N THR A 122 -3.69 3.48 -3.37
CA THR A 122 -2.34 3.59 -3.94
C THR A 122 -1.82 5.02 -3.94
N GLN A 123 -2.70 6.01 -3.75
CA GLN A 123 -2.35 7.44 -3.68
C GLN A 123 -2.52 7.93 -2.24
N ARG A 124 -1.62 7.53 -1.34
CA ARG A 124 -1.64 8.00 0.04
C ARG A 124 -1.34 9.51 0.09
N THR A 125 -2.39 10.32 0.22
CA THR A 125 -2.28 11.73 0.61
C THR A 125 -2.57 11.83 2.10
N TYR A 126 -1.54 11.72 2.93
CA TYR A 126 -1.69 12.14 4.32
C TYR A 126 -1.62 13.66 4.37
N PRO A 127 -2.57 14.36 5.00
CA PRO A 127 -2.23 15.64 5.59
C PRO A 127 -1.17 15.36 6.66
N THR A 128 0.09 15.50 6.29
CA THR A 128 1.23 15.49 7.23
C THR A 128 1.32 16.79 8.01
N GLU A 129 0.42 17.74 7.71
CA GLU A 129 0.24 18.93 8.53
C GLU A 129 -0.18 18.51 9.94
N PRO A 130 0.51 19.01 10.97
CA PRO A 130 0.09 18.80 12.35
C PRO A 130 -1.37 19.23 12.49
N LEU A 131 -2.18 18.45 13.21
CA LEU A 131 -3.53 18.91 13.58
C LEU A 131 -3.43 20.30 14.22
N PRO A 132 -4.43 21.18 14.08
CA PRO A 132 -4.39 22.55 14.63
C PRO A 132 -4.08 22.62 16.13
N THR A 133 -4.33 21.54 16.86
CA THR A 133 -4.07 21.40 18.30
C THR A 133 -2.76 20.68 18.63
N SER A 134 -2.05 20.18 17.63
CA SER A 134 -0.74 19.54 17.82
C SER A 134 0.24 20.56 18.36
N ARG A 135 0.99 20.17 19.39
CA ARG A 135 2.11 20.94 19.93
C ARG A 135 3.40 20.16 19.70
N PRO A 136 4.56 20.83 19.65
CA PRO A 136 5.85 20.15 19.64
C PRO A 136 5.92 19.16 20.80
N PHE A 137 6.50 17.99 20.54
CA PHE A 137 6.73 16.99 21.59
C PHE A 137 7.73 17.56 22.61
N ASP A 138 7.31 17.64 23.87
CA ASP A 138 8.16 18.03 24.99
C ASP A 138 8.60 16.78 25.75
N LEU A 139 9.88 16.45 25.61
CA LEU A 139 10.51 15.28 26.23
C LEU A 139 10.58 15.41 27.76
N ASP A 140 10.61 16.63 28.30
CA ASP A 140 10.59 16.88 29.74
C ASP A 140 9.18 16.65 30.31
N GLU A 141 8.13 17.16 29.65
CA GLU A 141 6.73 16.91 30.03
C GLU A 141 6.40 15.41 30.04
N PHE A 142 6.87 14.67 29.04
CA PHE A 142 6.67 13.22 28.96
C PHE A 142 7.37 12.46 30.11
N ALA A 143 8.54 12.95 30.54
CA ALA A 143 9.33 12.33 31.60
C ALA A 143 8.85 12.66 33.01
N GLU A 144 8.02 13.70 33.20
CA GLU A 144 7.52 14.09 34.54
C GLU A 144 6.82 12.94 35.28
N GLY A 145 6.21 11.99 34.56
CA GLY A 145 5.51 10.85 35.12
C GLY A 145 6.36 9.59 35.41
N ASP A 146 7.62 9.53 34.97
CA ASP A 146 8.46 8.35 35.11
C ASP A 146 9.86 8.68 35.68
N PRO A 147 10.13 8.32 36.95
CA PRO A 147 11.42 8.54 37.59
C PRO A 147 12.61 7.91 36.85
N PHE A 148 12.40 6.78 36.16
CA PHE A 148 13.46 6.13 35.39
C PHE A 148 13.86 6.96 34.18
N THR A 149 12.87 7.44 33.41
CA THR A 149 13.11 8.34 32.28
C THR A 149 13.78 9.65 32.71
N GLN A 150 13.42 10.20 33.88
CA GLN A 150 14.08 11.40 34.41
C GLN A 150 15.57 11.19 34.72
N GLU A 151 15.93 10.04 35.31
CA GLU A 151 17.32 9.71 35.58
C GLU A 151 18.10 9.55 34.28
N LEU A 152 17.55 8.80 33.31
CA LEU A 152 18.17 8.59 32.01
C LEU A 152 18.39 9.91 31.26
N LEU A 153 17.41 10.83 31.27
CA LEU A 153 17.56 12.15 30.66
C LEU A 153 18.62 13.01 31.37
N ARG A 154 18.74 12.86 32.69
CA ARG A 154 19.78 13.56 33.47
C ARG A 154 21.17 13.05 33.11
N GLU A 155 21.35 11.74 33.01
CA GLU A 155 22.60 11.11 32.58
C GLU A 155 22.99 11.57 31.16
N ILE A 156 22.06 11.50 30.19
CA ILE A 156 22.30 11.94 28.81
C ILE A 156 22.68 13.43 28.74
N ARG A 157 22.07 14.29 29.57
CA ARG A 157 22.39 15.72 29.65
C ARG A 157 23.77 15.96 30.25
N ALA A 158 24.15 15.19 31.29
CA ALA A 158 25.46 15.27 31.92
C ALA A 158 26.59 14.85 30.96
N ASP A 159 26.36 13.78 30.18
CA ASP A 159 27.33 13.30 29.19
C ASP A 159 27.51 14.28 28.03
N ARG A 160 26.44 14.94 27.57
CA ARG A 160 26.52 15.98 26.52
C ARG A 160 27.22 17.26 26.96
N GLN A 161 27.24 17.56 28.26
CA GLN A 161 27.92 18.71 28.84
C GLN A 161 29.39 18.46 29.20
N SER A 162 29.92 17.28 28.89
CA SER A 162 31.34 16.96 29.08
C SER A 162 32.12 17.05 27.76
N PRO A 163 32.46 18.24 27.23
CA PRO A 163 33.53 18.36 26.25
C PRO A 163 34.88 18.25 26.97
N ASP A 164 35.59 17.15 26.73
CA ASP A 164 37.04 17.14 26.43
C ASP A 164 37.95 18.18 27.14
N ASP A 165 37.84 18.34 28.47
CA ASP A 165 38.66 19.30 29.24
C ASP A 165 39.75 18.59 30.05
N LYS A 166 40.67 17.93 29.32
CA LYS A 166 42.07 17.70 29.74
C LYS A 166 43.01 17.74 28.53
N ARG A 167 43.35 18.94 28.08
CA ARG A 167 44.70 19.24 27.55
C ARG A 167 45.24 20.50 28.19
#